data_AF-A0A6A5HJV4-F1
#
_entry.id   AF-A0A6A5HJV4-F1
#
_cell.length_a   1.000
_cell.length_b   1.000
_cell.length_c   1.000
_cell.angle_alpha   90.00
_cell.angle_beta   90.00
_cell.angle_gamma   90.00
#
_symmetry.space_group_name_H-M   'P 1'
#
loop_
_entity.id
_entity.type
_entity.pdbx_description
1 polymer ?
#
loop_
_entity_poly.entity_id
_entity_poly.type
_entity_poly.pdbx_seq_one_letter_code
_entity_poly.pdbx_strand_id
1 'polypeptide(L)'
;MMNILCFLMSNADNSVKTDEEIDKIELAIQELVDTIRLLHPNAGILPKLHILVAHLIDFMRTHKTWGRITEQSIEHLHGIFNKMERRFIAVRDPILRANLIIRQMTYLNLIHDIGDSWRAAD
;
A
#
# COMPACT_ATOMS: atom_id res chain seq x y z
N MET A 1 -19.49 -13.09 4.92
CA MET A 1 -18.08 -12.85 5.27
C MET A 1 -17.18 -12.64 4.04
N MET A 2 -17.10 -13.56 3.06
CA MET A 2 -16.24 -13.40 1.86
C MET A 2 -16.51 -12.10 1.07
N ASN A 3 -17.79 -11.72 0.91
CA ASN A 3 -18.17 -10.50 0.16
C ASN A 3 -17.81 -9.20 0.91
N ILE A 4 -17.94 -9.19 2.25
CA ILE A 4 -17.61 -8.02 3.08
C ILE A 4 -16.10 -7.77 3.03
N LEU A 5 -15.30 -8.83 3.23
CA LEU A 5 -13.85 -8.72 3.19
C LEU A 5 -13.37 -8.29 1.79
N CYS A 6 -13.95 -8.86 0.73
CA CYS A 6 -13.65 -8.46 -0.64
C CYS A 6 -13.92 -6.96 -0.85
N PHE A 7 -15.09 -6.48 -0.43
CA PHE A 7 -15.44 -5.06 -0.52
C PHE A 7 -14.46 -4.15 0.24
N LEU A 8 -14.14 -4.49 1.48
CA LEU A 8 -13.20 -3.72 2.30
C LEU A 8 -11.80 -3.69 1.68
N MET A 9 -11.30 -4.84 1.22
CA MET A 9 -9.97 -4.92 0.59
C MET A 9 -9.91 -4.17 -0.74
N SER A 10 -10.98 -4.19 -1.54
CA SER A 10 -11.06 -3.39 -2.78
C SER A 10 -11.08 -1.88 -2.52
N ASN A 11 -11.55 -1.44 -1.35
CA ASN A 11 -11.56 -0.02 -0.98
C ASN A 11 -10.29 0.45 -0.26
N ALA A 12 -9.38 -0.47 0.09
CA ALA A 12 -8.06 -0.16 0.63
C ALA A 12 -7.07 0.29 -0.47
N ASP A 13 -7.54 1.14 -1.39
CA ASP A 13 -6.80 1.64 -2.56
C ASP A 13 -6.28 3.07 -2.33
N ASN A 14 -5.59 3.60 -3.35
CA ASN A 14 -5.02 4.95 -3.34
C ASN A 14 -5.99 6.05 -3.78
N SER A 15 -7.28 5.76 -3.96
CA SER A 15 -8.25 6.79 -4.34
C SER A 15 -8.55 7.73 -3.17
N VAL A 16 -9.01 8.95 -3.50
CA VAL A 16 -9.71 9.77 -2.51
C VAL A 16 -11.09 9.14 -2.31
N LYS A 17 -11.56 9.11 -1.06
CA LYS A 17 -12.88 8.57 -0.70
C LYS A 17 -13.81 9.73 -0.35
N THR A 18 -15.02 9.73 -0.92
CA THR A 18 -16.07 10.68 -0.53
C THR A 18 -16.66 10.30 0.81
N ASP A 19 -17.42 11.20 1.44
CA ASP A 19 -18.06 10.89 2.71
C ASP A 19 -19.10 9.77 2.58
N GLU A 20 -19.81 9.68 1.46
CA GLU A 20 -20.75 8.60 1.18
C GLU A 20 -20.05 7.25 0.96
N GLU A 21 -18.84 7.27 0.39
CA GLU A 21 -18.01 6.05 0.28
C GLU A 21 -17.51 5.62 1.65
N ILE A 22 -17.10 6.57 2.50
CA ILE A 22 -16.67 6.28 3.87
C ILE A 22 -17.84 5.72 4.70
N ASP A 23 -19.06 6.26 4.56
CA ASP A 23 -20.27 5.72 5.20
C ASP A 23 -20.50 4.24 4.85
N LYS A 24 -20.34 3.88 3.56
CA LYS A 24 -20.48 2.49 3.10
C LYS A 24 -19.40 1.58 3.69
N ILE A 25 -18.17 2.09 3.81
CA ILE A 25 -17.07 1.36 4.44
C ILE A 25 -17.35 1.15 5.93
N GLU A 26 -17.86 2.16 6.63
CA GLU A 26 -18.25 2.08 8.04
C GLU A 26 -19.33 1.01 8.28
N LEU A 27 -20.37 0.99 7.43
CA LEU A 27 -21.40 -0.06 7.48
C LEU A 27 -20.81 -1.46 7.26
N ALA A 28 -19.90 -1.62 6.29
CA ALA A 28 -19.24 -2.89 6.03
C ALA A 28 -18.34 -3.34 7.19
N ILE A 29 -17.67 -2.41 7.88
CA ILE A 29 -16.88 -2.70 9.10
C ILE A 29 -17.80 -3.17 10.22
N GLN A 30 -18.94 -2.50 10.42
CA GLN A 30 -19.91 -2.90 11.44
C GLN A 30 -20.46 -4.30 11.17
N GLU A 31 -20.83 -4.60 9.91
CA GLU A 31 -21.27 -5.93 9.50
C GLU A 31 -20.18 -7.00 9.72
N LEU A 32 -18.91 -6.66 9.45
CA LEU A 32 -17.78 -7.55 9.73
C LEU A 32 -17.66 -7.86 11.22
N VAL A 33 -17.75 -6.84 12.08
CA VAL A 33 -17.65 -6.99 13.54
C VAL A 33 -18.77 -7.87 14.07
N ASP A 34 -20.00 -7.63 13.66
CA ASP A 34 -21.16 -8.40 14.11
C ASP A 34 -21.07 -9.86 13.65
N THR A 35 -20.60 -10.08 12.41
CA THR A 35 -20.33 -11.42 11.89
C THR A 35 -19.25 -12.15 12.69
N ILE A 36 -18.14 -11.48 13.03
CA ILE A 36 -17.06 -12.07 13.81
C ILE A 36 -17.53 -12.43 15.22
N ARG A 37 -18.28 -11.54 15.87
CA ARG A 37 -18.85 -11.80 17.20
C ARG A 37 -19.80 -12.99 17.20
N LEU A 38 -20.61 -13.13 16.15
CA LEU A 38 -21.54 -14.25 16.00
C LEU A 38 -20.81 -15.59 15.78
N LEU A 39 -19.82 -15.63 14.89
CA LEU A 39 -19.15 -16.87 14.50
C LEU A 39 -18.00 -17.27 15.43
N HIS A 40 -17.37 -16.29 16.08
CA HIS A 40 -16.19 -16.48 16.93
C HIS A 40 -16.31 -15.66 18.23
N PRO A 41 -17.30 -15.95 19.10
CA PRO A 41 -17.61 -15.14 20.29
C PRO A 41 -16.46 -15.07 21.31
N ASN A 42 -15.58 -16.07 21.31
CA ASN A 42 -14.43 -16.16 22.23
C ASN A 42 -13.10 -15.73 21.59
N ALA A 43 -13.12 -15.21 20.35
CA ALA A 43 -11.89 -14.78 19.69
C ALA A 43 -11.37 -13.46 20.30
N GLY A 44 -10.06 -13.41 20.52
CA GLY A 44 -9.38 -12.17 20.86
C GLY A 44 -9.31 -11.22 19.67
N ILE A 45 -9.19 -9.92 19.95
CA ILE A 45 -9.02 -8.90 18.92
C ILE A 45 -7.54 -8.78 18.58
N LEU A 46 -7.19 -9.07 17.32
CA LEU A 46 -5.84 -8.83 16.81
C LEU A 46 -5.60 -7.32 16.67
N PRO A 47 -4.38 -6.81 16.93
CA PRO A 47 -4.08 -5.38 16.80
C PRO A 47 -4.47 -4.78 15.44
N LYS A 48 -4.26 -5.51 14.34
CA LYS A 48 -4.67 -5.07 12.99
C LYS A 48 -6.18 -4.93 12.85
N LEU A 49 -6.95 -5.85 13.46
CA LEU A 49 -8.41 -5.78 13.46
C LEU A 49 -8.90 -4.64 14.35
N HIS A 50 -8.24 -4.38 15.49
CA HIS A 50 -8.54 -3.22 16.33
C HIS A 50 -8.33 -1.90 15.57
N ILE A 51 -7.21 -1.75 14.86
CA ILE A 51 -6.94 -0.54 14.05
C ILE A 51 -8.02 -0.34 12.99
N LEU A 52 -8.37 -1.40 12.26
CA LEU A 52 -9.42 -1.36 11.24
C LEU A 52 -10.77 -0.90 11.81
N VAL A 53 -11.17 -1.46 12.95
CA VAL A 53 -12.51 -1.25 13.51
C VAL A 53 -12.61 0.06 14.30
N ALA A 54 -11.56 0.44 15.04
CA ALA A 54 -11.63 1.54 15.99
C ALA A 54 -11.12 2.88 15.42
N HIS A 55 -10.20 2.86 14.45
CA HIS A 55 -9.46 4.07 14.05
C HIS A 55 -9.59 4.40 12.57
N LEU A 56 -9.97 3.44 11.72
CA LEU A 56 -9.99 3.67 10.28
C LEU A 56 -10.97 4.77 9.86
N ILE A 57 -12.20 4.76 10.38
CA ILE A 57 -13.21 5.73 9.96
C ILE A 57 -12.80 7.14 10.33
N ASP A 58 -12.39 7.39 11.57
CA ASP A 58 -11.89 8.71 12.00
C ASP A 58 -10.74 9.19 11.11
N PHE A 59 -9.78 8.30 10.84
CA PHE A 59 -8.68 8.59 9.94
C PHE A 59 -9.18 8.97 8.52
N MET A 60 -10.09 8.18 7.96
CA MET A 60 -10.65 8.43 6.63
C MET A 60 -11.49 9.71 6.60
N ARG A 61 -12.18 10.09 7.68
CA ARG A 61 -12.92 11.36 7.75
C ARG A 61 -11.99 12.55 7.71
N THR A 62 -10.84 12.47 8.38
CA THR A 62 -9.82 13.52 8.39
C THR A 62 -9.03 13.60 7.08
N HIS A 63 -8.61 12.46 6.54
CA HIS A 63 -7.62 12.41 5.44
C HIS A 63 -8.19 11.98 4.09
N LYS A 64 -9.45 11.52 4.05
CA LYS A 64 -10.18 11.07 2.85
C LYS A 64 -9.44 9.99 2.06
N THR A 65 -8.64 9.16 2.73
CA THR A 65 -7.85 8.10 2.10
C THR A 65 -7.67 6.91 3.03
N TRP A 66 -7.43 5.75 2.44
CA TRP A 66 -7.05 4.52 3.15
C TRP A 66 -5.66 4.04 2.69
N GLY A 67 -5.49 3.78 1.39
CA GLY A 67 -4.27 3.16 0.84
C GLY A 67 -3.05 4.08 0.70
N ARG A 68 -3.23 5.41 0.62
CA ARG A 68 -2.14 6.34 0.30
C ARG A 68 -1.02 6.40 1.34
N ILE A 69 -1.33 6.05 2.59
CA ILE A 69 -0.36 6.02 3.70
C ILE A 69 0.15 4.61 3.99
N THR A 70 -0.24 3.61 3.18
CA THR A 70 0.17 2.22 3.39
C THR A 70 1.56 1.96 2.83
N GLU A 71 2.20 0.90 3.33
CA GLU A 71 3.55 0.50 2.92
C GLU A 71 3.61 -0.19 1.54
N GLN A 72 2.48 -0.33 0.84
CA GLN A 72 2.42 -1.05 -0.44
C GLN A 72 3.34 -0.43 -1.51
N SER A 73 3.48 0.90 -1.53
CA SER A 73 4.40 1.58 -2.42
C SER A 73 5.86 1.27 -2.11
N ILE A 74 6.22 1.14 -0.83
CA ILE A 74 7.56 0.79 -0.35
C ILE A 74 7.87 -0.68 -0.64
N GLU A 75 6.90 -1.58 -0.43
CA GLU A 75 7.05 -3.00 -0.78
C GLU A 75 7.29 -3.19 -2.28
N HIS A 76 6.59 -2.43 -3.13
CA HIS A 76 6.86 -2.41 -4.56
C HIS A 76 8.30 -1.95 -4.86
N LEU A 77 8.75 -0.88 -4.20
CA LEU A 77 10.11 -0.36 -4.34
C LEU A 77 11.17 -1.39 -3.93
N HIS A 78 10.94 -2.14 -2.84
CA HIS A 78 11.81 -3.25 -2.43
C HIS A 78 11.93 -4.32 -3.52
N GLY A 79 10.85 -4.65 -4.22
CA GLY A 79 10.88 -5.58 -5.35
C GLY A 79 11.78 -5.11 -6.48
N ILE A 80 11.72 -3.81 -6.82
CA ILE A 80 12.59 -3.19 -7.82
C ILE A 80 14.04 -3.23 -7.35
N PHE A 81 14.31 -2.86 -6.10
CA PHE A 81 15.66 -2.86 -5.53
C PHE A 81 16.30 -4.25 -5.59
N ASN A 82 15.57 -5.29 -5.18
CA ASN A 82 16.03 -6.69 -5.25
C ASN A 82 16.36 -7.14 -6.68
N LYS A 83 15.62 -6.64 -7.68
CA LYS A 83 15.91 -6.89 -9.10
C LYS A 83 17.22 -6.22 -9.51
N MET A 84 17.51 -5.03 -9.02
CA MET A 84 18.76 -4.31 -9.31
C MET A 84 19.96 -4.95 -8.63
N GLU A 85 19.83 -5.38 -7.37
CA GLU A 85 20.87 -6.17 -6.68
C GLU A 85 21.27 -7.41 -7.49
N ARG A 86 20.29 -8.18 -7.98
CA ARG A 86 20.56 -9.33 -8.86
C ARG A 86 21.23 -8.92 -10.17
N ARG A 87 20.82 -7.79 -10.76
CA ARG A 87 21.39 -7.29 -12.03
C ARG A 87 22.86 -6.91 -11.89
N PHE A 88 23.25 -6.33 -10.76
CA PHE A 88 24.62 -5.87 -10.52
C PHE A 88 25.43 -6.82 -9.63
N ILE A 89 24.98 -8.06 -9.44
CA ILE A 89 25.64 -9.04 -8.56
C ILE A 89 27.09 -9.35 -8.98
N ALA A 90 27.40 -9.22 -10.27
CA ALA A 90 28.75 -9.43 -10.80
C ALA A 90 29.73 -8.30 -10.42
N VAL A 91 29.22 -7.15 -9.97
CA VAL A 91 30.04 -6.01 -9.54
C VAL A 91 30.53 -6.30 -8.11
N ARG A 92 31.82 -6.63 -7.99
CA ARG A 92 32.44 -7.01 -6.70
C ARG A 92 32.64 -5.83 -5.75
N ASP A 93 32.84 -4.62 -6.29
CA ASP A 93 32.95 -3.41 -5.48
C ASP A 93 31.55 -3.00 -4.97
N PRO A 94 31.30 -3.04 -3.65
CA PRO A 94 30.01 -2.71 -3.08
C PRO A 94 29.63 -1.24 -3.29
N ILE A 95 30.60 -0.32 -3.35
CA ILE A 95 30.34 1.10 -3.55
C ILE A 95 29.89 1.33 -4.99
N LEU A 96 30.61 0.77 -5.97
CA LEU A 96 30.19 0.83 -7.36
C LEU A 96 28.83 0.16 -7.58
N ARG A 97 28.58 -0.99 -6.95
CA ARG A 97 27.29 -1.69 -7.05
C ARG A 97 26.14 -0.81 -6.53
N ALA A 98 26.29 -0.21 -5.35
CA ALA A 98 25.30 0.70 -4.78
C ALA A 98 25.04 1.91 -5.69
N ASN A 99 26.09 2.53 -6.23
CA ASN A 99 25.97 3.64 -7.17
C ASN A 99 25.19 3.26 -8.44
N LEU A 100 25.45 2.07 -8.99
CA LEU A 100 24.73 1.58 -10.17
C LEU A 100 23.24 1.33 -9.89
N ILE A 101 22.92 0.78 -8.72
CA ILE A 101 21.53 0.59 -8.27
C ILE A 101 20.83 1.95 -8.14
N ILE A 102 21.40 2.88 -7.37
CA ILE A 102 20.81 4.21 -7.15
C ILE A 102 20.62 4.93 -8.48
N ARG A 103 21.62 4.92 -9.36
CA ARG A 103 21.53 5.57 -10.68
C ARG A 103 20.39 4.99 -11.51
N GLN A 104 20.20 3.67 -11.49
CA GLN A 104 19.09 3.03 -12.19
C GLN A 104 17.73 3.39 -11.57
N MET A 105 17.65 3.54 -10.24
CA MET A 105 16.44 4.02 -9.57
C MET A 105 16.12 5.47 -9.96
N THR A 106 17.12 6.34 -10.03
CA THR A 106 16.96 7.74 -10.48
C THR A 106 16.42 7.80 -11.91
N TYR A 107 16.91 6.94 -12.81
CA TYR A 107 16.37 6.87 -14.18
C TYR A 107 14.92 6.39 -14.23
N LEU A 108 14.54 5.43 -13.38
CA LEU A 108 13.15 5.00 -13.29
C LEU A 108 12.25 6.12 -12.79
N ASN A 109 12.67 6.87 -11.77
CA ASN A 109 11.93 8.04 -11.30
C ASN A 109 11.73 9.06 -12.41
N LEU A 110 12.80 9.40 -13.16
CA LEU A 110 12.70 10.33 -14.28
C LEU A 110 11.66 9.86 -15.31
N ILE A 111 11.75 8.60 -15.75
CA ILE A 111 10.80 8.05 -16.73
C ILE A 111 9.36 8.08 -16.19
N HIS A 112 9.16 7.80 -14.91
CA HIS A 112 7.83 7.84 -14.29
C HIS A 112 7.27 9.26 -14.17
N ASP A 113 8.12 10.25 -13.88
CA ASP A 113 7.70 11.63 -13.64
C ASP A 113 7.42 12.39 -14.94
N ILE A 114 8.27 12.22 -15.96
CA ILE A 114 8.20 13.01 -17.20
C ILE A 114 7.81 12.18 -18.44
N GLY A 115 7.76 10.85 -18.34
CA GLY A 115 7.44 9.97 -19.48
C GLY A 115 8.53 9.90 -20.55
N ASP A 116 9.70 10.50 -20.30
CA ASP A 116 10.78 10.61 -21.28
C ASP A 116 12.06 9.93 -20.79
N SER A 117 12.87 9.45 -21.74
CA SER A 117 14.14 8.82 -21.43
C SER A 117 15.24 9.88 -21.31
N TRP A 118 16.20 9.67 -20.41
CA TRP A 118 17.37 10.56 -20.24
C TRP A 118 18.20 10.77 -21.52
N ARG A 119 17.95 10.00 -22.59
CA ARG A 119 18.58 10.12 -23.91
C ARG A 119 17.95 11.15 -24.84
N ALA A 120 16.83 11.77 -24.46
CA ALA A 120 16.18 12.79 -25.28
C ALA A 120 16.77 14.21 -25.08
N ALA A 121 17.76 14.36 -24.19
CA ALA A 121 18.39 15.63 -23.86
C ALA A 121 19.75 15.88 -24.57
N ASP A 122 20.08 15.08 -25.60
CA ASP A 122 21.30 15.18 -26.40
C ASP A 122 20.98 15.53 -27.86
#